data_AF-G2T486-F1
#
_entry.id   AF-G2T486-F1
#
_cell.length_a   1.000
_cell.length_b   1.000
_cell.length_c   1.000
_cell.angle_alpha   90.00
_cell.angle_beta   90.00
_cell.angle_gamma   90.00
#
_symmetry.space_group_name_H-M   'P 1'
#
loop_
_entity.id
_entity.type
_entity.pdbx_description
1 polymer ?
#
loop_
_entity_poly.entity_id
_entity_poly.type
_entity_poly.pdbx_seq_one_letter_code
_entity_poly.pdbx_strand_id
1 'polypeptide(L)'
;MHNDEEIQLIHRRVEYLKRDRKLEAGYMTMEEYSHSEAERRAKEMAETLAKPMAESLAASKIAQNIVALLAELGSVPEELRECIAAEKREDTLAAWLKLAARADSIEEFQSKM
;
A
#
# COMPACT_ATOMS: atom_id res chain seq x y z
N MET A 1 -34.44 58.92 -22.45
CA MET A 1 -32.98 58.80 -22.56
C MET A 1 -32.34 58.28 -21.26
N HIS A 2 -32.80 58.69 -20.06
CA HIS A 2 -32.22 58.23 -18.79
C HIS A 2 -32.42 56.73 -18.48
N ASN A 3 -33.59 56.16 -18.82
CA ASN A 3 -33.86 54.74 -18.60
C ASN A 3 -33.00 53.80 -19.47
N ASP A 4 -32.54 54.27 -20.65
CA ASP A 4 -31.69 53.45 -21.53
C ASP A 4 -30.28 53.26 -20.97
N GLU A 5 -29.77 54.26 -20.24
CA GLU A 5 -28.44 54.21 -19.61
C GLU A 5 -28.42 53.20 -18.45
N GLU A 6 -29.48 53.19 -17.63
CA GLU A 6 -29.65 52.20 -16.54
C GLU A 6 -29.76 50.77 -17.10
N ILE A 7 -30.50 50.58 -18.19
CA ILE A 7 -30.61 49.28 -18.86
C ILE A 7 -29.26 48.81 -19.42
N GLN A 8 -28.44 49.71 -19.97
CA GLN A 8 -27.10 49.38 -20.46
C GLN A 8 -26.14 49.00 -19.32
N LEU A 9 -26.22 49.69 -18.19
CA LEU A 9 -25.43 49.36 -16.99
C LEU A 9 -25.77 47.96 -16.46
N ILE A 10 -27.06 47.62 -16.42
CA ILE A 10 -27.51 46.28 -16.01
C ILE A 10 -26.98 45.21 -16.96
N HIS A 11 -27.06 45.41 -18.28
CA HIS A 11 -26.50 44.46 -19.26
C HIS A 11 -25.00 44.23 -19.06
N ARG A 12 -24.24 45.30 -18.84
CA ARG A 12 -22.80 45.21 -18.58
C ARG A 12 -22.50 44.43 -17.30
N ARG A 13 -23.27 44.64 -16.24
CA ARG A 13 -23.11 43.91 -14.97
C ARG A 13 -23.45 42.43 -15.12
N VAL A 14 -24.51 42.10 -15.85
CA VAL A 14 -24.91 40.71 -16.12
C VAL A 14 -23.84 39.97 -16.92
N GLU A 15 -23.23 40.61 -17.91
CA GLU A 15 -22.14 39.99 -18.69
C GLU A 15 -20.89 39.72 -17.83
N TYR A 16 -20.54 40.63 -16.91
CA TYR A 16 -19.45 40.42 -15.98
C TYR A 16 -19.71 39.22 -15.07
N LEU A 17 -20.90 39.15 -14.46
CA LEU A 17 -21.29 38.04 -13.57
C LEU A 17 -21.35 36.69 -14.31
N LYS A 18 -21.80 36.68 -15.57
CA LYS A 18 -21.79 35.46 -16.40
C LYS A 18 -20.37 34.96 -16.68
N ARG A 19 -19.41 35.86 -16.88
CA ARG A 19 -18.00 35.49 -17.10
C ARG A 19 -17.38 34.95 -15.82
N ASP A 20 -17.64 35.61 -14.70
CA ASP A 20 -17.17 35.21 -13.38
C ASP A 20 -17.66 33.79 -13.00
N ARG A 21 -18.96 33.53 -13.15
CA ARG A 21 -19.55 32.21 -12.89
C ARG A 21 -19.03 31.11 -13.83
N LYS A 22 -18.72 31.44 -15.08
CA LYS A 22 -18.11 30.49 -16.03
C LYS A 22 -16.68 30.12 -15.62
N LEU A 23 -15.94 31.09 -15.11
CA LEU A 23 -14.59 30.90 -14.62
C LEU A 23 -14.58 30.03 -13.35
N GLU A 24 -15.46 30.34 -12.39
CA GLU A 24 -15.67 29.55 -11.18
C GLU A 24 -16.03 28.08 -11.49
N ALA A 25 -16.99 27.86 -12.40
CA ALA A 25 -17.35 26.52 -12.84
C ALA A 25 -16.17 25.76 -13.47
N GLY A 26 -15.33 26.46 -14.25
CA GLY A 26 -14.12 25.88 -14.83
C GLY A 26 -13.11 25.46 -13.76
N TYR A 27 -12.89 26.29 -12.73
CA TYR A 27 -12.01 25.94 -11.62
C TYR A 27 -12.56 24.79 -10.78
N MET A 28 -13.86 24.76 -10.51
CA MET A 28 -14.51 23.67 -9.78
C MET A 28 -14.32 22.33 -10.52
N THR A 29 -14.55 22.29 -11.84
CA THR A 29 -14.33 21.06 -12.64
C THR A 29 -12.85 20.63 -12.66
N MET A 30 -11.91 21.57 -12.73
CA MET A 30 -10.49 21.25 -12.69
C MET A 30 -10.04 20.76 -11.31
N GLU A 31 -10.61 21.29 -10.24
CA GLU A 31 -10.37 20.85 -8.87
C GLU A 31 -10.92 19.44 -8.65
N GLU A 32 -12.16 19.18 -9.09
CA GLU A 32 -12.77 17.84 -9.06
C GLU A 32 -11.93 16.82 -9.84
N TYR A 33 -11.43 17.19 -11.03
CA TYR A 33 -10.52 16.34 -11.81
C TYR A 33 -9.22 16.06 -11.06
N SER A 34 -8.61 17.09 -10.48
CA SER A 34 -7.36 16.96 -9.72
C SER A 34 -7.54 16.08 -8.48
N HIS A 35 -8.67 16.22 -7.79
CA HIS A 35 -8.99 15.41 -6.62
C HIS A 35 -9.24 13.94 -7.01
N SER A 36 -10.00 13.70 -8.09
CA SER A 36 -10.23 12.35 -8.61
C SER A 36 -8.92 11.68 -9.06
N GLU A 37 -8.03 12.42 -9.73
CA GLU A 37 -6.74 11.88 -10.15
C GLU A 37 -5.83 11.55 -8.96
N ALA A 38 -5.81 12.42 -7.94
CA ALA A 38 -5.09 12.18 -6.69
C ALA A 38 -5.63 10.94 -5.96
N GLU A 39 -6.94 10.77 -5.88
CA GLU A 39 -7.57 9.60 -5.27
C GLU A 39 -7.25 8.32 -6.03
N ARG A 40 -7.32 8.35 -7.37
CA ARG A 40 -6.93 7.21 -8.22
C ARG A 40 -5.47 6.81 -7.99
N ARG A 41 -4.55 7.79 -7.98
CA ARG A 41 -3.12 7.53 -7.72
C ARG A 41 -2.89 6.98 -6.31
N ALA A 42 -3.59 7.51 -5.31
CA ALA A 42 -3.50 7.01 -3.94
C ALA A 42 -3.97 5.55 -3.85
N LYS A 43 -5.05 5.19 -4.54
CA LYS A 43 -5.56 3.82 -4.60
C LYS A 43 -4.59 2.87 -5.31
N GLU A 44 -4.01 3.29 -6.44
CA GLU A 44 -2.98 2.51 -7.14
C GLU A 44 -1.72 2.32 -6.28
N MET A 45 -1.26 3.36 -5.59
CA MET A 45 -0.15 3.25 -4.63
C MET A 45 -0.49 2.30 -3.48
N ALA A 46 -1.71 2.37 -2.93
CA ALA A 46 -2.13 1.48 -1.87
C ALA A 46 -2.15 0.01 -2.34
N GLU A 47 -2.70 -0.28 -3.52
CA GLU A 47 -2.72 -1.65 -4.05
C GLU A 47 -1.33 -2.20 -4.38
N THR A 48 -0.45 -1.36 -4.92
CA THR A 48 0.93 -1.76 -5.27
C THR A 48 1.81 -1.97 -4.04
N LEU A 49 1.55 -1.28 -2.93
CA LEU A 49 2.30 -1.45 -1.68
C LEU A 49 1.70 -2.53 -0.77
N ALA A 50 0.37 -2.68 -0.73
CA ALA A 50 -0.29 -3.59 0.19
C ALA A 50 0.05 -5.06 -0.08
N LYS A 51 0.10 -5.47 -1.36
CA LYS A 51 0.42 -6.87 -1.73
C LYS A 51 1.83 -7.30 -1.32
N PRO A 52 2.91 -6.64 -1.75
CA PRO A 52 4.27 -7.04 -1.36
C PRO A 52 4.50 -6.90 0.15
N MET A 53 3.83 -5.94 0.81
CA MET A 53 3.90 -5.81 2.27
C MET A 53 3.23 -7.00 2.97
N ALA A 54 2.03 -7.40 2.55
CA ALA A 54 1.35 -8.58 3.10
C ALA A 54 2.14 -9.87 2.86
N GLU A 55 2.72 -10.06 1.68
CA GLU A 55 3.58 -11.20 1.36
C GLU A 55 4.84 -11.23 2.26
N SER A 56 5.49 -10.08 2.45
CA SER A 56 6.66 -9.97 3.34
C SER A 56 6.33 -10.28 4.81
N LEU A 57 5.14 -9.87 5.27
CA LEU A 57 4.66 -10.15 6.62
C LEU A 57 4.34 -11.63 6.81
N ALA A 58 3.75 -12.27 5.80
CA ALA A 58 3.48 -13.70 5.81
C ALA A 58 4.79 -14.52 5.88
N ALA A 59 5.76 -14.21 5.02
CA ALA A 59 7.08 -14.85 5.04
C ALA A 59 7.78 -14.66 6.39
N SER A 60 7.80 -13.44 6.92
CA SER A 60 8.38 -13.14 8.23
C SER A 60 7.69 -13.93 9.36
N LYS A 61 6.37 -14.07 9.30
CA LYS A 61 5.61 -14.83 10.30
C LYS A 61 5.93 -16.32 10.26
N ILE A 62 6.07 -16.90 9.06
CA ILE A 62 6.48 -18.30 8.91
C ILE A 62 7.90 -18.49 9.45
N ALA A 63 8.84 -17.62 9.09
CA ALA A 63 10.22 -17.64 9.60
C ALA A 63 10.27 -17.62 11.14
N GLN A 64 9.50 -16.73 11.77
CA GLN A 64 9.38 -16.67 13.24
C GLN A 64 8.84 -17.98 13.83
N ASN A 65 7.84 -18.60 13.20
CA ASN A 65 7.27 -19.86 13.67
C ASN A 65 8.28 -21.02 13.57
N ILE A 66 9.07 -21.08 12.49
CA ILE A 66 10.15 -22.07 12.34
C ILE A 66 11.15 -21.92 13.49
N VAL A 67 11.63 -20.69 13.73
CA VAL A 67 12.59 -20.41 14.81
C VAL A 67 12.00 -20.77 16.17
N ALA A 68 10.70 -20.51 16.40
CA ALA A 68 10.04 -20.89 17.65
C ALA A 68 10.01 -22.41 17.86
N LEU A 69 9.65 -23.19 16.83
CA LEU A 69 9.66 -24.65 16.90
C LEU A 69 11.06 -25.20 17.17
N LEU A 70 12.08 -24.66 16.49
CA LEU A 70 13.47 -25.07 16.73
C LEU A 70 13.95 -24.68 18.14
N ALA A 71 13.46 -23.56 18.68
CA ALA A 71 13.79 -23.12 20.04
C ALA A 71 13.17 -24.03 21.12
N GLU A 72 12.07 -24.73 20.82
CA GLU A 72 11.52 -25.76 21.71
C GLU A 72 12.39 -27.02 21.75
N LEU A 73 13.13 -27.31 20.67
CA LEU A 73 14.06 -28.44 20.59
C LEU A 73 15.43 -28.12 21.23
N GLY A 74 15.85 -26.85 21.27
CA GLY A 74 17.12 -26.45 21.87
C GLY A 74 17.56 -25.01 21.55
N SER A 75 18.86 -24.73 21.72
CA SER A 75 19.43 -23.41 21.41
C SER A 75 19.66 -23.27 19.90
N VAL A 76 18.85 -22.44 19.24
CA VAL A 76 18.98 -22.18 17.79
C VAL A 76 20.19 -21.26 17.54
N PRO A 77 21.17 -21.67 16.70
CA PRO A 77 22.29 -20.82 16.32
C PRO A 77 21.82 -19.53 15.64
N GLU A 78 22.48 -18.41 15.90
CA GLU A 78 22.06 -17.12 15.35
C GLU A 78 22.19 -17.09 13.83
N GLU A 79 23.20 -17.76 13.27
CA GLU A 79 23.41 -17.90 11.83
C GLU A 79 22.20 -18.59 11.15
N LEU A 80 21.61 -19.58 11.83
CA LEU A 80 20.43 -20.27 11.34
C LEU A 80 19.19 -19.38 11.41
N ARG A 81 19.04 -18.61 12.49
CA ARG A 81 17.93 -17.66 12.66
C ARG A 81 17.97 -16.58 11.59
N GLU A 82 19.15 -16.04 11.30
CA GLU A 82 19.36 -15.06 10.23
C GLU A 82 19.07 -15.68 8.85
N CYS A 83 19.50 -16.92 8.59
CA CYS A 83 19.22 -17.62 7.34
C CYS A 83 17.71 -17.80 7.11
N ILE A 84 16.98 -18.24 8.14
CA ILE A 84 15.52 -18.42 8.08
C ILE A 84 14.81 -17.06 7.93
N ALA A 85 15.28 -16.02 8.59
CA ALA A 85 14.70 -14.67 8.50
C ALA A 85 14.99 -13.97 7.16
N ALA A 86 16.09 -14.31 6.50
CA ALA A 86 16.45 -13.77 5.19
C ALA A 86 15.68 -14.42 4.03
N GLU A 87 15.14 -15.62 4.23
CA GLU A 87 14.36 -16.33 3.20
C GLU A 87 13.00 -15.64 2.97
N LYS A 88 12.66 -15.45 1.69
CA LYS A 88 11.43 -14.78 1.24
C LYS A 88 10.51 -15.70 0.46
N ARG A 89 11.01 -16.86 0.01
CA ARG A 89 10.24 -17.82 -0.76
C ARG A 89 9.29 -18.57 0.16
N GLU A 90 7.99 -18.36 -0.02
CA GLU A 90 6.95 -19.01 0.78
C GLU A 90 7.03 -20.54 0.70
N ASP A 91 7.30 -21.11 -0.48
CA ASP A 91 7.44 -22.57 -0.65
C ASP A 91 8.59 -23.15 0.19
N THR A 92 9.74 -22.46 0.20
CA THR A 92 10.92 -22.86 0.98
C THR A 92 10.60 -22.77 2.48
N LEU A 93 10.04 -21.64 2.92
CA LEU A 93 9.64 -21.45 4.32
C LEU A 93 8.58 -22.46 4.76
N ALA A 94 7.60 -22.80 3.91
CA ALA A 94 6.60 -23.80 4.21
C ALA A 94 7.19 -25.23 4.29
N ALA A 95 8.16 -25.55 3.44
CA ALA A 95 8.89 -26.81 3.53
C ALA A 95 9.72 -26.89 4.82
N TRP A 96 10.45 -25.82 5.15
CA TRP A 96 11.20 -25.71 6.40
C TRP A 96 10.30 -25.75 7.64
N LEU A 97 9.12 -25.13 7.61
CA LEU A 97 8.16 -25.25 8.72
C LEU A 97 7.72 -26.69 8.96
N LYS A 98 7.44 -27.45 7.90
CA LYS A 98 7.10 -28.87 8.01
C LYS A 98 8.28 -29.72 8.49
N LEU A 99 9.51 -29.38 8.07
CA LEU A 99 10.73 -30.02 8.54
C LEU A 99 10.95 -29.74 10.03
N ALA A 100 10.88 -28.49 10.47
CA ALA A 100 11.04 -28.10 11.87
C ALA A 100 9.99 -28.76 12.78
N ALA A 101 8.74 -28.89 12.31
CA ALA A 101 7.68 -29.57 13.06
C ALA A 101 7.88 -31.09 13.17
N ARG A 102 8.78 -31.69 12.39
CA ARG A 102 9.06 -33.14 12.37
C ARG A 102 10.48 -33.49 12.83
N ALA A 103 11.35 -32.49 12.95
CA ALA A 103 12.73 -32.68 13.35
C ALA A 103 12.76 -32.98 14.85
N ASP A 104 13.56 -33.95 15.25
CA ASP A 104 13.77 -34.28 16.67
C ASP A 104 14.97 -33.50 17.25
N SER A 105 15.76 -32.84 16.41
CA SER A 105 16.92 -32.03 16.80
C SER A 105 17.20 -30.89 15.80
N ILE A 106 17.95 -29.89 16.24
CA ILE A 106 18.35 -28.75 15.40
C ILE A 106 19.34 -29.20 14.31
N GLU A 107 20.22 -30.15 14.62
CA GLU A 107 21.20 -30.71 13.67
C GLU A 107 20.50 -31.47 12.54
N GLU A 108 19.45 -32.23 12.86
CA GLU A 108 18.64 -32.92 11.85
C GLU A 108 17.95 -31.93 10.91
N PHE A 109 17.42 -30.83 11.46
CA PHE A 109 16.84 -29.76 10.65
C PHE A 109 17.88 -29.14 9.72
N GLN A 110 19.05 -28.75 10.24
CA GLN A 110 20.13 -28.14 9.44
C GLN A 110 20.64 -29.07 8.34
N SER A 111 20.69 -30.38 8.58
CA SER A 111 21.12 -31.35 7.56
C SER A 111 20.13 -31.54 6.41
N LYS A 112 18.86 -31.16 6.58
CA LYS A 112 17.76 -31.38 5.61
C LYS A 112 17.24 -30.09 4.97
N MET A 113 17.72 -28.94 5.45
CA MET A 113 17.37 -27.59 4.97
C MET A 113 18.02 -27.28 3.62
#